data_AF-A0A173ZA41-F1
#
_entry.id   AF-A0A173ZA41-F1
#
_cell.length_a   1.000
_cell.length_b   1.000
_cell.length_c   1.000
_cell.angle_alpha   90.00
_cell.angle_beta   90.00
_cell.angle_gamma   90.00
#
_symmetry.space_group_name_H-M   'P 1'
#
loop_
_entity.id
_entity.type
_entity.pdbx_description
1 polymer ?
#
loop_
_entity_poly.entity_id
_entity_poly.type
_entity_poly.pdbx_seq_one_letter_code
_entity_poly.pdbx_strand_id
1 'polypeptide(L)'
;MKKITVLFFSILTLSLTFNACAKSSHESAQSSKSKTSQTTSHTKTVKEKQSTSKQKVVPKSKSKTEDEFATIDQFINLYNGSASTPITDITDMDIHGSDYQTEFRLHAYDNAVGKKGTIAGSPISIVNYGNFSNDCIRIYVTAASDDIALEIYTTTIHIFDSTITDEDIMKELDSASIYLGENGCIGGYVQGRDIMLDCTKIKFTN
;
A
#
# COMPACT_ATOMS: atom_id res chain seq x y z
N MET A 1 46.83 1.55 -27.90
CA MET A 1 46.43 0.18 -27.55
C MET A 1 46.82 -0.10 -26.11
N LYS A 2 45.85 -0.21 -25.17
CA LYS A 2 46.10 -0.66 -23.79
C LYS A 2 45.61 -2.11 -23.67
N LYS A 3 46.37 -2.99 -23.00
CA LYS A 3 45.96 -4.38 -22.75
C LYS A 3 45.09 -4.41 -21.50
N ILE A 4 43.93 -5.08 -21.58
CA ILE A 4 43.07 -5.36 -20.44
C ILE A 4 43.39 -6.78 -19.96
N THR A 5 43.74 -6.92 -18.68
CA THR A 5 43.95 -8.22 -18.04
C THR A 5 42.65 -8.65 -17.38
N VAL A 6 42.00 -9.68 -17.92
CA VAL A 6 40.80 -10.28 -17.31
C VAL A 6 41.24 -11.18 -16.16
N LEU A 7 40.76 -10.91 -14.94
CA LEU A 7 41.03 -11.72 -13.77
C LEU A 7 39.79 -12.59 -13.46
N PHE A 8 39.90 -13.90 -13.67
CA PHE A 8 38.84 -14.85 -13.32
C PHE A 8 38.79 -15.06 -11.80
N PHE A 9 37.73 -14.58 -11.15
CA PHE A 9 37.41 -14.99 -9.78
C PHE A 9 36.62 -16.29 -9.80
N SER A 10 37.16 -17.33 -9.16
CA SER A 10 36.49 -18.63 -9.00
C SER A 10 35.48 -18.56 -7.85
N ILE A 11 34.23 -18.92 -8.11
CA ILE A 11 33.16 -18.90 -7.11
C ILE A 11 33.16 -20.22 -6.34
N LEU A 12 33.45 -20.15 -5.03
CA LEU A 12 33.40 -21.29 -4.13
C LEU A 12 31.96 -21.53 -3.64
N THR A 13 31.28 -22.51 -4.22
CA THR A 13 29.88 -22.85 -3.85
C THR A 13 29.81 -23.60 -2.53
N LEU A 14 29.27 -22.97 -1.49
CA LEU A 14 29.01 -23.61 -0.19
C LEU A 14 27.60 -24.21 -0.15
N SER A 15 27.51 -25.55 -0.20
CA SER A 15 26.24 -26.28 -0.17
C SER A 15 25.70 -26.44 1.25
N LEU A 16 24.56 -25.83 1.56
CA LEU A 16 23.79 -26.08 2.79
C LEU A 16 22.77 -27.22 2.57
N THR A 17 22.84 -28.27 3.38
CA THR A 17 21.90 -29.39 3.34
C THR A 17 20.78 -29.23 4.38
N PHE A 18 19.53 -29.26 3.93
CA PHE A 18 18.37 -29.27 4.83
C PHE A 18 18.07 -30.69 5.31
N ASN A 19 18.28 -30.96 6.59
CA ASN A 19 17.78 -32.17 7.24
C ASN A 19 16.28 -32.01 7.55
N ALA A 20 15.43 -32.59 6.70
CA ALA A 20 14.04 -32.83 7.04
C ALA A 20 13.93 -34.02 8.01
N CYS A 21 13.12 -33.87 9.07
CA CYS A 21 12.71 -35.01 9.91
C CYS A 21 11.19 -34.94 10.11
N ALA A 22 10.51 -36.08 9.99
CA ALA A 22 9.07 -36.14 9.79
C ALA A 22 8.28 -36.58 11.04
N LYS A 23 6.97 -36.31 10.98
CA LYS A 23 5.88 -36.70 11.91
C LYS A 23 6.12 -37.94 12.79
N SER A 24 5.61 -37.85 14.02
CA SER A 24 4.74 -38.90 14.58
C SER A 24 3.46 -38.28 15.17
N SER A 25 2.53 -39.10 15.64
CA SER A 25 1.22 -38.70 16.19
C SER A 25 0.71 -39.80 17.15
N HIS A 26 -0.48 -39.63 17.75
CA HIS A 26 -1.11 -40.48 18.81
C HIS A 26 -0.52 -40.31 20.23
N GLU A 27 -1.28 -40.46 21.35
CA GLU A 27 -2.75 -40.52 21.56
C GLU A 27 -3.12 -40.52 23.08
N SER A 28 -4.07 -39.66 23.51
CA SER A 28 -4.84 -39.73 24.80
C SER A 28 -4.00 -39.77 26.12
N ALA A 29 -4.49 -39.74 27.38
CA ALA A 29 -5.80 -39.56 28.06
C ALA A 29 -5.49 -39.13 29.55
N GLN A 30 -6.38 -38.77 30.49
CA GLN A 30 -7.83 -38.48 30.58
C GLN A 30 -8.11 -37.74 31.93
N SER A 31 -9.21 -36.96 32.05
CA SER A 31 -9.83 -36.53 33.34
C SER A 31 -9.03 -35.49 34.18
N SER A 32 -9.59 -34.66 35.08
CA SER A 32 -10.89 -34.70 35.78
C SER A 32 -11.50 -33.32 36.10
N LYS A 33 -12.85 -33.26 36.15
CA LYS A 33 -13.78 -32.48 37.04
C LYS A 33 -13.23 -31.26 37.82
N SER A 34 -13.93 -30.12 37.94
CA SER A 34 -15.32 -29.72 37.56
C SER A 34 -15.45 -28.15 37.70
N LYS A 35 -16.59 -27.42 37.86
CA LYS A 35 -17.99 -27.69 38.30
C LYS A 35 -18.95 -26.51 37.98
N THR A 36 -20.24 -26.68 38.31
CA THR A 36 -21.31 -25.70 38.69
C THR A 36 -20.98 -24.20 38.53
N SER A 37 -21.56 -23.38 37.64
CA SER A 37 -22.99 -23.10 37.27
C SER A 37 -23.76 -22.18 38.24
N GLN A 38 -24.29 -21.05 37.75
CA GLN A 38 -25.53 -20.46 38.29
C GLN A 38 -26.28 -19.59 37.25
N THR A 39 -27.59 -19.79 37.18
CA THR A 39 -28.61 -19.00 36.45
C THR A 39 -29.02 -17.80 37.35
N THR A 40 -29.53 -16.65 36.91
CA THR A 40 -30.88 -16.45 36.33
C THR A 40 -31.10 -14.98 35.89
N SER A 41 -32.04 -14.77 34.96
CA SER A 41 -32.47 -13.47 34.42
C SER A 41 -33.47 -12.70 35.29
N HIS A 42 -33.60 -11.37 35.11
CA HIS A 42 -34.84 -10.62 35.36
C HIS A 42 -34.92 -9.29 34.57
N THR A 43 -36.15 -8.77 34.40
CA THR A 43 -36.51 -7.65 33.51
C THR A 43 -37.39 -6.61 34.22
N LYS A 44 -37.14 -5.30 34.00
CA LYS A 44 -38.07 -4.13 34.06
C LYS A 44 -37.24 -2.85 33.80
N THR A 45 -37.31 -2.07 32.71
CA THR A 45 -38.37 -1.33 31.96
C THR A 45 -38.83 0.02 32.57
N VAL A 46 -38.73 1.09 31.75
CA VAL A 46 -39.34 2.45 31.81
C VAL A 46 -38.90 3.45 32.90
N LYS A 47 -38.21 4.53 32.49
CA LYS A 47 -38.81 5.88 32.56
C LYS A 47 -38.23 6.88 31.55
N GLU A 48 -39.14 7.67 31.01
CA GLU A 48 -38.99 8.62 29.90
C GLU A 48 -39.06 10.06 30.42
N LYS A 49 -38.38 11.02 29.77
CA LYS A 49 -38.83 12.41 29.73
C LYS A 49 -38.33 13.17 28.49
N GLN A 50 -39.27 13.63 27.67
CA GLN A 50 -39.05 14.43 26.46
C GLN A 50 -39.17 15.95 26.74
N SER A 51 -38.80 16.77 25.74
CA SER A 51 -39.14 18.19 25.49
C SER A 51 -38.07 19.24 25.87
N THR A 52 -37.72 20.23 25.03
CA THR A 52 -38.19 20.51 23.64
C THR A 52 -37.17 21.30 22.78
N SER A 53 -37.36 21.21 21.46
CA SER A 53 -36.65 21.90 20.37
C SER A 53 -36.23 23.36 20.58
N LYS A 54 -35.04 23.70 20.04
CA LYS A 54 -34.82 24.89 19.20
C LYS A 54 -33.87 24.57 18.05
N GLN A 55 -34.36 23.78 17.08
CA GLN A 55 -33.59 23.39 15.89
C GLN A 55 -33.38 24.57 14.93
N LYS A 56 -32.23 25.24 15.01
CA LYS A 56 -31.81 26.25 14.04
C LYS A 56 -31.53 25.57 12.70
N VAL A 57 -32.44 25.73 11.73
CA VAL A 57 -32.23 25.27 10.35
C VAL A 57 -31.17 26.15 9.70
N VAL A 58 -29.91 25.74 9.82
CA VAL A 58 -28.83 26.22 8.95
C VAL A 58 -29.11 25.63 7.57
N PRO A 59 -29.12 26.43 6.49
CA PRO A 59 -29.26 25.88 5.14
C PRO A 59 -28.15 24.87 4.89
N LYS A 60 -28.50 23.62 4.54
CA LYS A 60 -27.51 22.66 4.03
C LYS A 60 -27.03 23.19 2.69
N SER A 61 -25.93 23.94 2.71
CA SER A 61 -25.19 24.27 1.50
C SER A 61 -24.99 22.99 0.71
N LYS A 62 -25.21 23.05 -0.60
CA LYS A 62 -24.79 21.96 -1.47
C LYS A 62 -23.27 21.97 -1.46
N SER A 63 -22.65 21.14 -0.61
CA SER A 63 -21.29 20.73 -0.92
C SER A 63 -21.35 20.14 -2.33
N LYS A 64 -20.34 20.44 -3.14
CA LYS A 64 -19.98 19.47 -4.15
C LYS A 64 -19.63 18.20 -3.38
N THR A 65 -20.09 17.05 -3.84
CA THR A 65 -19.34 15.83 -3.54
C THR A 65 -18.05 16.00 -4.31
N GLU A 66 -16.96 16.29 -3.62
CA GLU A 66 -15.64 16.22 -4.25
C GLU A 66 -15.37 14.74 -4.51
N ASP A 67 -14.82 14.44 -5.68
CA ASP A 67 -14.58 13.06 -6.08
C ASP A 67 -13.40 12.54 -5.26
N GLU A 68 -13.69 11.62 -4.34
CA GLU A 68 -12.70 11.06 -3.40
C GLU A 68 -11.55 10.37 -4.13
N PHE A 69 -11.79 9.91 -5.37
CA PHE A 69 -10.79 9.25 -6.21
C PHE A 69 -9.98 10.20 -7.10
N ALA A 70 -10.30 11.50 -7.16
CA ALA A 70 -9.69 12.44 -8.12
C ALA A 70 -8.15 12.43 -8.11
N THR A 71 -7.54 12.30 -6.93
CA THR A 71 -6.08 12.18 -6.76
C THR A 71 -5.50 10.93 -7.43
N ILE A 72 -6.21 9.80 -7.31
CA ILE A 72 -5.82 8.50 -7.85
C ILE A 72 -6.04 8.50 -9.37
N ASP A 73 -7.17 9.02 -9.83
CA ASP A 73 -7.45 9.13 -11.27
C ASP A 73 -6.49 10.13 -11.95
N GLN A 74 -6.06 11.20 -11.28
CA GLN A 74 -4.98 12.05 -11.81
C GLN A 74 -3.66 11.28 -11.93
N PHE A 75 -3.25 10.51 -10.91
CA PHE A 75 -2.06 9.67 -10.99
C PHE A 75 -2.14 8.66 -12.15
N ILE A 76 -3.26 7.93 -12.27
CA ILE A 76 -3.47 6.94 -13.33
C ILE A 76 -3.41 7.59 -14.72
N ASN A 77 -4.01 8.76 -14.91
CA ASN A 77 -3.97 9.48 -16.19
C ASN A 77 -2.56 9.97 -16.54
N LEU A 78 -1.79 10.49 -15.57
CA LEU A 78 -0.40 10.89 -15.78
C LEU A 78 0.50 9.68 -16.09
N TYR A 79 0.30 8.57 -15.38
CA TYR A 79 1.02 7.31 -15.60
C TYR A 79 0.73 6.74 -17.00
N ASN A 80 -0.55 6.59 -17.36
CA ASN A 80 -0.97 6.06 -18.66
C ASN A 80 -0.66 6.99 -19.84
N GLY A 81 -0.38 8.27 -19.58
CA GLY A 81 0.14 9.23 -20.56
C GLY A 81 1.66 9.21 -20.74
N SER A 82 2.40 8.56 -19.83
CA SER A 82 3.87 8.62 -19.76
C SER A 82 4.55 7.26 -19.96
N ALA A 83 3.99 6.18 -19.41
CA ALA A 83 4.52 4.82 -19.54
C ALA A 83 4.17 4.18 -20.89
N SER A 84 5.03 3.27 -21.36
CA SER A 84 4.71 2.38 -22.48
C SER A 84 3.81 1.21 -22.07
N THR A 85 3.86 0.81 -20.80
CA THR A 85 2.96 -0.19 -20.20
C THR A 85 1.90 0.49 -19.33
N PRO A 86 0.64 0.65 -19.79
CA PRO A 86 -0.40 1.33 -19.02
C PRO A 86 -0.98 0.45 -17.90
N ILE A 87 -1.61 1.12 -16.92
CA ILE A 87 -2.48 0.55 -15.90
C ILE A 87 -3.88 0.30 -16.50
N THR A 88 -4.34 -0.94 -16.41
CA THR A 88 -5.61 -1.46 -16.95
C THR A 88 -6.47 -2.12 -15.87
N ASP A 89 -7.66 -2.62 -16.23
CA ASP A 89 -8.59 -3.38 -15.36
C ASP A 89 -8.94 -2.69 -14.01
N ILE A 90 -9.01 -1.35 -14.04
CA ILE A 90 -9.13 -0.50 -12.86
C ILE A 90 -10.48 -0.72 -12.16
N THR A 91 -10.43 -1.00 -10.86
CA THR A 91 -11.57 -1.17 -9.95
C THR A 91 -11.29 -0.53 -8.60
N ASP A 92 -12.34 -0.14 -7.86
CA ASP A 92 -12.19 0.44 -6.53
C ASP A 92 -11.79 -0.61 -5.48
N MET A 93 -11.07 -0.17 -4.44
CA MET A 93 -10.61 -1.01 -3.33
C MET A 93 -11.53 -0.90 -2.11
N ASP A 94 -11.86 -2.05 -1.51
CA ASP A 94 -12.48 -2.15 -0.19
C ASP A 94 -11.39 -2.18 0.89
N ILE A 95 -10.79 -1.01 1.13
CA ILE A 95 -9.65 -0.80 2.06
C ILE A 95 -9.95 -1.26 3.50
N HIS A 96 -11.20 -1.23 3.93
CA HIS A 96 -11.61 -1.67 5.27
C HIS A 96 -12.25 -3.07 5.29
N GLY A 97 -12.24 -3.79 4.17
CA GLY A 97 -12.81 -5.12 4.01
C GLY A 97 -11.95 -6.02 3.13
N SER A 98 -12.40 -6.31 1.90
CA SER A 98 -11.79 -7.35 1.05
C SER A 98 -10.38 -7.05 0.53
N ASP A 99 -9.96 -5.79 0.47
CA ASP A 99 -8.61 -5.37 0.07
C ASP A 99 -7.77 -4.87 1.27
N TYR A 100 -8.20 -5.13 2.50
CA TYR A 100 -7.55 -4.65 3.72
C TYR A 100 -6.10 -5.16 3.85
N GLN A 101 -5.17 -4.22 3.99
CA GLN A 101 -3.79 -4.47 4.39
C GLN A 101 -3.58 -4.16 5.87
N THR A 102 -2.60 -4.86 6.47
CA THR A 102 -2.29 -4.79 7.91
C THR A 102 -1.91 -3.37 8.40
N GLU A 103 -1.51 -2.46 7.51
CA GLU A 103 -1.24 -1.05 7.81
C GLU A 103 -2.48 -0.13 7.78
N PHE A 104 -3.57 -0.48 7.08
CA PHE A 104 -4.76 0.37 6.91
C PHE A 104 -5.59 0.54 8.21
N ARG A 105 -5.12 -0.04 9.32
CA ARG A 105 -5.60 0.19 10.70
C ARG A 105 -5.08 1.49 11.34
N LEU A 106 -4.11 2.15 10.72
CA LEU A 106 -3.45 3.35 11.26
C LEU A 106 -4.28 4.58 10.91
N HIS A 107 -4.36 5.57 11.82
CA HIS A 107 -5.23 6.74 11.67
C HIS A 107 -5.03 7.57 10.39
N ALA A 108 -3.86 7.48 9.75
CA ALA A 108 -3.62 8.06 8.43
C ALA A 108 -4.49 7.43 7.31
N TYR A 109 -5.10 6.27 7.56
CA TYR A 109 -5.96 5.54 6.63
C TYR A 109 -7.44 5.52 7.04
N ASP A 110 -7.83 6.20 8.13
CA ASP A 110 -9.23 6.24 8.62
C ASP A 110 -10.22 6.82 7.58
N ASN A 111 -9.71 7.55 6.58
CA ASN A 111 -10.47 8.08 5.43
C ASN A 111 -9.83 7.71 4.08
N ALA A 112 -8.98 6.68 4.03
CA ALA A 112 -8.27 6.33 2.80
C ALA A 112 -9.19 5.68 1.77
N VAL A 113 -8.95 6.01 0.50
CA VAL A 113 -9.59 5.37 -0.66
C VAL A 113 -8.52 4.81 -1.58
N GLY A 114 -8.88 3.83 -2.41
CA GLY A 114 -7.92 3.17 -3.29
C GLY A 114 -8.53 2.62 -4.56
N LYS A 115 -7.71 2.49 -5.60
CA LYS A 115 -8.03 1.72 -6.80
C LYS A 115 -6.97 0.65 -7.04
N LYS A 116 -7.39 -0.49 -7.57
CA LYS A 116 -6.54 -1.62 -7.96
C LYS A 116 -6.75 -1.93 -9.43
N GLY A 117 -5.73 -2.43 -10.10
CA GLY A 117 -5.75 -2.77 -11.51
C GLY A 117 -4.60 -3.69 -11.89
N THR A 118 -4.28 -3.72 -13.18
CA THR A 118 -3.24 -4.55 -13.77
C THR A 118 -2.20 -3.70 -14.52
N ILE A 119 -0.94 -4.13 -14.53
CA ILE A 119 0.11 -3.57 -15.38
C ILE A 119 1.00 -4.71 -15.88
N ALA A 120 1.11 -4.89 -17.19
CA ALA A 120 1.65 -6.11 -17.82
C ALA A 120 1.05 -7.44 -17.29
N GLY A 121 -0.18 -7.39 -16.75
CA GLY A 121 -0.85 -8.53 -16.09
C GLY A 121 -0.48 -8.74 -14.61
N SER A 122 0.48 -7.99 -14.06
CA SER A 122 0.75 -7.94 -12.62
C SER A 122 -0.25 -7.04 -11.89
N PRO A 123 -0.63 -7.35 -10.64
CA PRO A 123 -1.52 -6.51 -9.84
C PRO A 123 -0.81 -5.23 -9.39
N ILE A 124 -1.51 -4.10 -9.47
CA ILE A 124 -1.14 -2.81 -8.88
C ILE A 124 -2.27 -2.29 -7.99
N SER A 125 -1.93 -1.75 -6.82
CA SER A 125 -2.84 -1.06 -5.91
C SER A 125 -2.34 0.35 -5.62
N ILE A 126 -3.25 1.32 -5.64
CA ILE A 126 -2.98 2.75 -5.49
C ILE A 126 -3.90 3.27 -4.39
N VAL A 127 -3.33 3.82 -3.32
CA VAL A 127 -4.06 4.25 -2.12
C VAL A 127 -3.78 5.72 -1.84
N ASN A 128 -4.82 6.54 -1.75
CA ASN A 128 -4.74 7.94 -1.36
C ASN A 128 -5.23 8.09 0.08
N TYR A 129 -4.38 8.65 0.94
CA TYR A 129 -4.51 8.59 2.39
C TYR A 129 -3.91 9.85 3.06
N GLY A 130 -4.15 10.02 4.35
CA GLY A 130 -3.52 11.02 5.21
C GLY A 130 -4.33 11.36 6.46
N ASN A 131 -3.67 11.87 7.50
CA ASN A 131 -4.27 11.99 8.84
C ASN A 131 -5.23 13.19 9.01
N PHE A 132 -5.19 14.16 8.10
CA PHE A 132 -6.03 15.38 8.13
C PHE A 132 -6.66 15.72 6.78
N SER A 133 -6.01 15.27 5.71
CA SER A 133 -6.33 15.41 4.29
C SER A 133 -5.78 14.19 3.59
N ASN A 134 -6.39 13.73 2.50
CA ASN A 134 -5.80 12.67 1.68
C ASN A 134 -4.74 13.28 0.74
N ASP A 135 -3.65 13.76 1.33
CA ASP A 135 -2.53 14.46 0.66
C ASP A 135 -1.30 13.58 0.44
N CYS A 136 -1.37 12.31 0.83
CA CYS A 136 -0.38 11.28 0.60
C CYS A 136 -0.91 10.21 -0.37
N ILE A 137 -0.03 9.61 -1.18
CA ILE A 137 -0.37 8.52 -2.10
C ILE A 137 0.66 7.40 -2.04
N ARG A 138 0.20 6.15 -1.95
CA ARG A 138 1.03 4.95 -1.90
C ARG A 138 0.70 4.01 -3.04
N ILE A 139 1.74 3.50 -3.69
CA ILE A 139 1.68 2.57 -4.82
C ILE A 139 2.28 1.23 -4.38
N TYR A 140 1.59 0.13 -4.68
CA TYR A 140 2.05 -1.24 -4.47
C TYR A 140 1.96 -2.03 -5.77
N VAL A 141 3.06 -2.67 -6.20
CA VAL A 141 3.06 -3.51 -7.41
C VAL A 141 4.21 -4.53 -7.39
N THR A 142 3.93 -5.76 -7.84
CA THR A 142 4.95 -6.77 -8.13
C THR A 142 5.15 -6.84 -9.64
N ALA A 143 6.17 -6.17 -10.19
CA ALA A 143 6.38 -6.02 -11.62
C ALA A 143 6.54 -7.36 -12.37
N ALA A 144 6.17 -7.39 -13.66
CA ALA A 144 6.25 -8.59 -14.49
C ALA A 144 7.70 -8.99 -14.80
N SER A 145 8.57 -8.03 -15.10
CA SER A 145 10.02 -8.17 -15.29
C SER A 145 10.77 -7.01 -14.65
N ASP A 146 12.09 -7.09 -14.61
CA ASP A 146 12.95 -6.04 -14.06
C ASP A 146 12.90 -4.76 -14.92
N ASP A 147 12.74 -4.87 -16.25
CA ASP A 147 12.52 -3.73 -17.15
C ASP A 147 11.20 -2.99 -16.83
N ILE A 148 10.14 -3.75 -16.51
CA ILE A 148 8.84 -3.20 -16.09
C ILE A 148 8.93 -2.60 -14.68
N ALA A 149 9.75 -3.19 -13.80
CA ALA A 149 10.01 -2.63 -12.47
C ALA A 149 10.69 -1.25 -12.58
N LEU A 150 11.68 -1.15 -13.48
CA LEU A 150 12.38 0.09 -13.80
C LEU A 150 11.44 1.15 -14.40
N GLU A 151 10.62 0.80 -15.40
CA GLU A 151 9.62 1.70 -15.99
C GLU A 151 8.64 2.24 -14.95
N ILE A 152 8.06 1.36 -14.12
CA ILE A 152 7.14 1.74 -13.03
C ILE A 152 7.81 2.74 -12.09
N TYR A 153 9.04 2.44 -11.66
CA TYR A 153 9.76 3.20 -10.66
C TYR A 153 10.12 4.61 -11.13
N THR A 154 10.76 4.74 -12.30
CA THR A 154 11.15 6.06 -12.84
C THR A 154 9.92 6.90 -13.22
N THR A 155 8.91 6.29 -13.87
CA THR A 155 7.69 7.00 -14.26
C THR A 155 6.93 7.52 -13.05
N THR A 156 6.77 6.70 -12.00
CA THR A 156 6.08 7.10 -10.76
C THR A 156 6.80 8.25 -10.06
N ILE A 157 8.14 8.24 -10.01
CA ILE A 157 8.90 9.33 -9.39
C ILE A 157 8.77 10.63 -10.19
N HIS A 158 8.91 10.61 -11.52
CA HIS A 158 8.77 11.82 -12.34
C HIS A 158 7.35 12.44 -12.29
N ILE A 159 6.32 11.63 -11.99
CA ILE A 159 4.95 12.10 -11.73
C ILE A 159 4.84 12.83 -10.38
N PHE A 160 5.62 12.43 -9.37
CA PHE A 160 5.66 13.08 -8.06
C PHE A 160 6.60 14.30 -8.02
N ASP A 161 7.75 14.24 -8.70
CA ASP A 161 8.72 15.33 -8.85
C ASP A 161 9.63 15.09 -10.08
N SER A 162 9.37 15.81 -11.18
CA SER A 162 10.15 15.72 -12.42
C SER A 162 11.48 16.49 -12.41
N THR A 163 11.89 17.05 -11.26
CA THR A 163 13.20 17.69 -11.10
C THR A 163 14.29 16.72 -10.62
N ILE A 164 13.89 15.53 -10.14
CA ILE A 164 14.77 14.42 -9.80
C ILE A 164 15.27 13.78 -11.10
N THR A 165 16.55 13.44 -11.20
CA THR A 165 17.12 12.86 -12.42
C THR A 165 17.11 11.33 -12.37
N ASP A 166 17.06 10.66 -13.53
CA ASP A 166 17.25 9.20 -13.63
C ASP A 166 18.53 8.73 -12.91
N GLU A 167 19.61 9.53 -12.93
CA GLU A 167 20.86 9.18 -12.23
C GLU A 167 20.66 9.14 -10.71
N ASP A 168 19.87 10.05 -10.15
CA ASP A 168 19.53 10.07 -8.71
C ASP A 168 18.52 8.98 -8.33
N ILE A 169 17.56 8.72 -9.22
CA ILE A 169 16.59 7.62 -9.07
C ILE A 169 17.31 6.27 -9.05
N MET A 170 18.32 6.07 -9.91
CA MET A 170 19.14 4.85 -9.95
C MET A 170 20.08 4.69 -8.76
N LYS A 171 20.61 5.77 -8.16
CA LYS A 171 21.44 5.70 -6.94
C LYS A 171 20.69 5.05 -5.78
N GLU A 172 19.38 5.27 -5.68
CA GLU A 172 18.53 4.71 -4.63
C GLU A 172 17.88 3.35 -5.00
N LEU A 173 18.11 2.82 -6.22
CA LEU A 173 17.56 1.52 -6.62
C LEU A 173 18.26 0.34 -5.92
N ASP A 174 19.57 0.49 -5.64
CA ASP A 174 20.36 -0.46 -4.83
C ASP A 174 20.18 -0.24 -3.31
N SER A 175 19.43 0.79 -2.89
CA SER A 175 19.19 1.11 -1.46
C SER A 175 18.11 0.21 -0.86
N ALA A 176 18.29 -0.17 0.41
CA ALA A 176 17.27 -0.91 1.18
C ALA A 176 16.00 -0.08 1.47
N SER A 177 16.06 1.24 1.28
CA SER A 177 14.92 2.15 1.28
C SER A 177 15.26 3.39 0.46
N ILE A 178 14.29 3.88 -0.30
CA ILE A 178 14.41 5.06 -1.16
C ILE A 178 14.06 6.31 -0.35
N TYR A 179 14.78 7.42 -0.58
CA TYR A 179 14.55 8.70 0.09
C TYR A 179 14.83 9.88 -0.84
N LEU A 180 13.79 10.34 -1.56
CA LEU A 180 13.88 11.27 -2.70
C LEU A 180 12.93 12.48 -2.55
N GLY A 181 13.22 13.53 -3.31
CA GLY A 181 12.43 14.78 -3.32
C GLY A 181 12.63 15.68 -2.09
N GLU A 182 11.85 16.76 -2.02
CA GLU A 182 11.96 17.81 -1.01
C GLU A 182 11.78 17.28 0.43
N ASN A 183 12.87 17.17 1.20
CA ASN A 183 12.93 16.53 2.52
C ASN A 183 12.59 15.03 2.52
N GLY A 184 12.84 14.31 1.42
CA GLY A 184 12.53 12.88 1.32
C GLY A 184 11.04 12.58 1.29
N CYS A 185 10.23 13.48 0.72
CA CYS A 185 8.79 13.29 0.65
C CYS A 185 8.36 12.10 -0.22
N ILE A 186 9.23 11.63 -1.11
CA ILE A 186 9.07 10.39 -1.88
C ILE A 186 9.94 9.32 -1.21
N GLY A 187 9.31 8.34 -0.58
CA GLY A 187 9.98 7.18 0.03
C GLY A 187 9.55 5.87 -0.63
N GLY A 188 10.17 4.76 -0.22
CA GLY A 188 9.77 3.45 -0.71
C GLY A 188 10.81 2.35 -0.54
N TYR A 189 10.60 1.24 -1.25
CA TYR A 189 11.61 0.23 -1.54
C TYR A 189 11.36 -0.40 -2.91
N VAL A 190 12.44 -0.90 -3.53
CA VAL A 190 12.37 -1.89 -4.62
C VAL A 190 13.14 -3.11 -4.16
N GLN A 191 12.51 -4.29 -4.17
CA GLN A 191 13.12 -5.56 -3.78
C GLN A 191 12.96 -6.55 -4.94
N GLY A 192 13.91 -6.48 -5.88
CA GLY A 192 13.80 -7.17 -7.18
C GLY A 192 12.65 -6.57 -7.98
N ARG A 193 11.51 -7.26 -8.01
CA ARG A 193 10.29 -6.81 -8.71
C ARG A 193 9.19 -6.32 -7.77
N ASP A 194 9.34 -6.47 -6.46
CA ASP A 194 8.36 -5.98 -5.48
C ASP A 194 8.64 -4.51 -5.16
N ILE A 195 7.67 -3.64 -5.48
CA ILE A 195 7.78 -2.19 -5.37
C ILE A 195 6.73 -1.67 -4.39
N MET A 196 7.18 -0.82 -3.46
CA MET A 196 6.31 0.09 -2.72
C MET A 196 6.88 1.51 -2.84
N LEU A 197 6.06 2.45 -3.30
CA LEU A 197 6.42 3.87 -3.39
C LEU A 197 5.40 4.73 -2.65
N ASP A 198 5.86 5.73 -1.95
CA ASP A 198 5.07 6.52 -1.01
C ASP A 198 5.40 8.01 -1.18
N CYS A 199 4.45 8.81 -1.68
CA CYS A 199 4.58 10.26 -1.71
C CYS A 199 3.76 10.88 -0.59
N THR A 200 4.44 11.38 0.43
CA THR A 200 3.86 11.96 1.66
C THR A 200 3.47 13.44 1.53
N LYS A 201 3.55 14.00 0.31
CA LYS A 201 3.25 15.41 0.00
C LYS A 201 3.02 15.56 -1.50
N ILE A 202 1.85 15.15 -1.99
CA ILE A 202 1.53 15.13 -3.43
C ILE A 202 1.71 16.52 -4.08
N LYS A 203 2.48 16.55 -5.16
CA LYS A 203 2.67 17.71 -6.05
C LYS A 203 2.75 17.25 -7.51
N PHE A 204 1.67 16.66 -8.04
CA PHE A 204 1.67 16.12 -9.40
C PHE A 204 2.21 17.12 -10.43
N THR A 205 3.07 16.63 -11.30
CA THR A 205 3.65 17.39 -12.41
C THR A 205 2.61 17.57 -13.54
N ASN A 206 2.69 18.69 -14.26
CA ASN A 206 1.79 19.11 -15.36
C ASN A 206 2.60 19.42 -16.62
#